data_AF-A0AAI9C2H8-F1
#
_entry.id   AF-A0AAI9C2H8-F1
#
_cell.length_a   1.000
_cell.length_b   1.000
_cell.length_c   1.000
_cell.angle_alpha   90.00
_cell.angle_beta   90.00
_cell.angle_gamma   90.00
#
_symmetry.space_group_name_H-M   'P 1'
#
loop_
_entity.id
_entity.type
_entity.pdbx_description
1 polymer ?
#
loop_
_entity_poly.entity_id
_entity_poly.type
_entity_poly.pdbx_seq_one_letter_code
_entity_poly.pdbx_strand_id
1 'polypeptide(L)'
;MLTLSTEQYAMLRLPDAATFCSPLADETRSGFPGETAHLNDAALLQAVRTSYRHAVTSLHITHLPTIVRWVKADVAWAPGLRDHALTVAWFRRTTHANATAADLLALLASCFLSD
;
A
#
# COMPACT_ATOMS: atom_id res chain seq x y z
N MET A 1 26.96 -9.73 -17.92
CA MET A 1 26.03 -8.59 -17.78
C MET A 1 24.69 -9.06 -18.33
N LEU A 2 23.61 -9.00 -17.55
CA LEU A 2 22.29 -9.46 -17.97
C LEU A 2 21.64 -8.33 -18.79
N THR A 3 21.37 -8.56 -20.08
CA THR A 3 20.66 -7.61 -20.94
C THR A 3 19.18 -7.99 -20.96
N LEU A 4 18.31 -7.12 -20.44
CA LEU A 4 16.87 -7.34 -20.38
C LEU A 4 16.19 -6.74 -21.61
N SER A 5 15.18 -7.42 -22.15
CA SER A 5 14.28 -6.84 -23.14
C SER A 5 13.41 -5.74 -22.51
N THR A 6 12.81 -4.87 -23.33
CA THR A 6 11.86 -3.84 -22.85
C THR A 6 10.72 -4.45 -22.03
N GLU A 7 10.23 -5.63 -22.45
CA GLU A 7 9.18 -6.36 -21.77
C GLU A 7 9.65 -6.90 -20.41
N GLN A 8 10.83 -7.53 -20.36
CA GLN A 8 11.42 -7.99 -19.10
C GLN A 8 11.70 -6.83 -18.15
N TYR A 9 12.12 -5.68 -18.68
CA TYR A 9 12.33 -4.47 -17.88
C TYR A 9 11.00 -3.92 -17.34
N ALA A 10 9.93 -3.96 -18.12
CA ALA A 10 8.60 -3.58 -17.68
C ALA A 10 8.06 -4.53 -16.59
N MET A 11 8.32 -5.84 -16.68
CA MET A 11 7.94 -6.83 -15.65
C MET A 11 8.63 -6.60 -14.31
N LEU A 12 9.82 -5.97 -14.32
CA LEU A 12 10.55 -5.63 -13.09
C LEU A 12 10.15 -4.26 -12.52
N ARG A 13 9.35 -3.48 -13.24
CA ARG A 13 8.87 -2.18 -12.78
C ARG A 13 7.57 -2.34 -12.03
N LEU A 14 7.46 -1.57 -10.95
CA LEU A 14 6.17 -1.37 -10.33
C LEU A 14 5.23 -0.63 -11.29
N PRO A 15 3.91 -0.89 -11.20
CA PRO A 15 2.92 -0.19 -12.02
C PRO A 15 3.03 1.33 -11.87
N ASP A 16 2.83 2.08 -12.95
CA ASP A 16 2.81 3.54 -12.85
C ASP A 16 1.64 4.01 -11.96
N ALA A 17 1.92 4.92 -11.02
CA ALA A 17 0.91 5.41 -10.09
C ALA A 17 -0.29 6.07 -10.79
N ALA A 18 -0.07 6.73 -11.93
CA ALA A 18 -1.12 7.42 -12.69
C ALA A 18 -2.14 6.42 -13.26
N THR A 19 -1.71 5.24 -13.68
CA THR A 19 -2.59 4.21 -14.26
C THR A 19 -3.08 3.20 -13.22
N PHE A 20 -2.28 2.93 -12.19
CA PHE A 20 -2.59 1.90 -11.19
C PHE A 20 -3.49 2.38 -10.04
N CYS A 21 -3.39 3.66 -9.65
CA CYS A 21 -4.12 4.14 -8.47
C CYS A 21 -5.63 4.28 -8.68
N SER A 22 -6.11 4.50 -9.92
CA SER A 22 -7.56 4.62 -10.16
C SER A 22 -8.28 3.28 -9.96
N PRO A 23 -7.86 2.17 -10.61
CA PRO A 23 -8.46 0.86 -10.34
C PRO A 23 -8.34 0.44 -8.86
N LEU A 24 -7.22 0.78 -8.22
CA LEU A 24 -7.02 0.46 -6.80
C LEU A 24 -7.96 1.26 -5.90
N ALA A 25 -8.32 2.50 -6.24
CA ALA A 25 -9.31 3.28 -5.50
C ALA A 25 -10.70 2.65 -5.61
N ASP A 26 -11.10 2.24 -6.82
CA ASP A 26 -12.36 1.54 -7.04
C ASP A 26 -12.41 0.22 -6.25
N GLU A 27 -11.35 -0.57 -6.33
CA GLU A 27 -11.22 -1.83 -5.58
C GLU A 27 -11.23 -1.60 -4.06
N THR A 28 -10.62 -0.51 -3.58
CA THR A 28 -10.64 -0.14 -2.16
C THR A 28 -12.05 0.20 -1.71
N ARG A 29 -12.80 0.99 -2.49
CA ARG A 29 -14.19 1.30 -2.17
C ARG A 29 -15.09 0.07 -2.19
N SER A 30 -14.92 -0.80 -3.19
CA SER A 30 -15.69 -2.04 -3.27
C SER A 30 -15.37 -2.99 -2.10
N GLY A 31 -14.12 -3.04 -1.64
CA GLY A 31 -13.71 -3.88 -0.52
C GLY A 31 -14.10 -3.34 0.86
N PHE A 32 -14.18 -2.01 1.00
CA PHE A 32 -14.41 -1.32 2.28
C PHE A 32 -15.40 -0.16 2.13
N PRO A 33 -16.67 -0.43 1.76
CA PRO A 33 -17.63 0.61 1.45
C PRO A 33 -18.01 1.47 2.66
N GLY A 34 -18.06 0.88 3.87
CA GLY A 34 -18.41 1.60 5.10
C GLY A 34 -17.30 2.54 5.55
N GLU A 35 -16.07 2.03 5.54
CA GLU A 35 -14.87 2.76 5.96
C GLU A 35 -14.54 3.90 5.00
N THR A 36 -14.84 3.73 3.70
CA THR A 36 -14.57 4.75 2.68
C THR A 36 -15.76 5.67 2.37
N ALA A 37 -16.93 5.48 3.00
CA ALA A 37 -18.15 6.22 2.70
C ALA A 37 -18.02 7.75 2.88
N HIS A 38 -17.14 8.18 3.77
CA HIS A 38 -16.90 9.59 4.07
C HIS A 38 -16.02 10.30 3.02
N LEU A 39 -15.40 9.55 2.11
CA LEU A 39 -14.53 10.07 1.05
C LEU A 39 -15.24 10.09 -0.29
N ASN A 40 -15.34 11.27 -0.90
CA ASN A 40 -15.69 11.36 -2.32
C ASN A 40 -14.59 10.77 -3.21
N ASP A 41 -14.89 10.54 -4.48
CA ASP A 41 -14.00 9.85 -5.43
C ASP A 41 -12.64 10.52 -5.58
N ALA A 42 -12.62 11.86 -5.63
CA ALA A 42 -11.38 12.61 -5.74
C ALA A 42 -10.51 12.48 -4.47
N ALA A 43 -11.13 12.55 -3.30
CA ALA A 43 -10.46 12.39 -2.02
C ALA A 43 -9.92 10.96 -1.84
N LEU A 44 -10.71 9.94 -2.21
CA LEU A 44 -10.29 8.54 -2.16
C LEU A 44 -9.10 8.28 -3.09
N LEU A 45 -9.19 8.73 -4.34
CA LEU A 45 -8.10 8.61 -5.30
C LEU A 45 -6.83 9.30 -4.80
N GLN A 46 -6.96 10.49 -4.20
CA GLN A 46 -5.82 11.21 -3.64
C GLN A 46 -5.21 10.48 -2.43
N ALA A 47 -6.03 9.90 -1.55
CA ALA A 47 -5.57 9.10 -0.42
C ALA A 47 -4.79 7.86 -0.90
N VAL A 48 -5.32 7.15 -1.89
CA VAL A 48 -4.68 5.99 -2.54
C VAL A 48 -3.36 6.38 -3.18
N ARG A 49 -3.31 7.45 -3.98
CA ARG A 49 -2.07 7.95 -4.60
C ARG A 49 -1.00 8.29 -3.56
N THR A 50 -1.41 8.96 -2.49
CA THR A 50 -0.50 9.36 -1.42
C THR A 50 0.03 8.12 -0.69
N SER A 51 -0.83 7.13 -0.43
CA SER A 51 -0.44 5.89 0.24
C SER A 51 0.50 5.05 -0.63
N TYR A 52 0.14 4.85 -1.89
CA TYR A 52 0.94 4.14 -2.89
C TYR A 52 2.34 4.75 -3.03
N ARG A 53 2.40 6.08 -3.20
CA ARG A 53 3.68 6.79 -3.32
C ARG A 53 4.54 6.59 -2.07
N HIS A 54 3.96 6.70 -0.88
CA HIS A 54 4.69 6.49 0.36
C HIS A 54 5.21 5.05 0.49
N ALA A 55 4.37 4.05 0.21
CA ALA A 55 4.74 2.63 0.24
C ALA A 55 5.93 2.31 -0.68
N VAL A 56 5.93 2.86 -1.90
CA VAL A 56 6.99 2.59 -2.88
C VAL A 56 8.25 3.39 -2.60
N THR A 57 8.12 4.69 -2.33
CA THR A 57 9.28 5.60 -2.27
C THR A 57 9.90 5.72 -0.89
N SER A 58 9.09 5.68 0.17
CA SER A 58 9.56 5.87 1.55
C SER A 58 9.82 4.53 2.23
N LEU A 59 8.92 3.56 2.01
CA LEU A 59 9.00 2.25 2.66
C LEU A 59 9.70 1.18 1.81
N HIS A 60 9.97 1.47 0.53
CA HIS A 60 10.64 0.56 -0.42
C HIS A 60 9.92 -0.80 -0.55
N ILE A 61 8.59 -0.82 -0.43
CA ILE A 61 7.78 -2.00 -0.70
C ILE A 61 7.73 -2.20 -2.22
N THR A 62 8.12 -3.37 -2.68
CA THR A 62 8.24 -3.70 -4.12
C THR A 62 7.39 -4.89 -4.55
N HIS A 63 6.84 -5.64 -3.60
CA HIS A 63 5.96 -6.75 -3.89
C HIS A 63 4.53 -6.25 -4.07
N LEU A 64 3.99 -6.37 -5.30
CA LEU A 64 2.71 -5.77 -5.68
C LEU A 64 1.54 -6.19 -4.78
N PRO A 65 1.34 -7.47 -4.43
CA PRO A 65 0.30 -7.87 -3.47
C PRO A 65 0.43 -7.18 -2.10
N THR A 66 1.68 -6.96 -1.64
CA THR A 66 1.95 -6.27 -0.38
C THR A 66 1.59 -4.78 -0.47
N ILE A 67 1.91 -4.12 -1.60
CA ILE A 67 1.52 -2.73 -1.86
C ILE A 67 -0.01 -2.58 -1.86
N VAL A 68 -0.73 -3.47 -2.54
CA VAL A 68 -2.20 -3.42 -2.60
C VAL A 68 -2.80 -3.55 -1.20
N ARG A 69 -2.33 -4.53 -0.41
CA ARG A 69 -2.80 -4.71 0.98
C ARG A 69 -2.46 -3.50 1.86
N TRP A 70 -1.26 -2.95 1.70
CA TRP A 70 -0.82 -1.75 2.44
C TRP A 70 -1.72 -0.55 2.17
N VAL A 71 -1.96 -0.25 0.89
CA VAL A 71 -2.77 0.91 0.49
C VAL A 71 -4.20 0.78 0.98
N LYS A 72 -4.81 -0.41 0.85
CA LYS A 72 -6.15 -0.66 1.36
C LYS A 72 -6.23 -0.49 2.88
N ALA A 73 -5.21 -0.94 3.62
CA ALA A 73 -5.16 -0.74 5.06
C ALA A 73 -5.07 0.75 5.43
N ASP A 74 -4.07 1.46 4.89
CA ASP A 74 -3.82 2.87 5.20
C ASP A 74 -4.94 3.82 4.77
N VAL A 75 -5.77 3.42 3.79
CA VAL A 75 -6.88 4.23 3.29
C VAL A 75 -8.23 3.86 3.93
N ALA A 76 -8.48 2.59 4.22
CA ALA A 76 -9.79 2.15 4.71
C ALA A 76 -9.81 1.90 6.22
N TRP A 77 -9.14 0.85 6.70
CA TRP A 77 -9.38 0.30 8.05
C TRP A 77 -8.26 0.57 9.06
N ALA A 78 -7.13 1.12 8.62
CA ALA A 78 -6.03 1.60 9.47
C ALA A 78 -5.58 3.00 9.01
N PRO A 79 -6.47 4.01 9.04
CA PRO A 79 -6.15 5.36 8.56
C PRO A 79 -4.96 5.95 9.32
N GLY A 80 -3.95 6.43 8.58
CA GLY A 80 -2.73 6.98 9.17
C GLY A 80 -1.64 5.95 9.46
N LEU A 81 -1.81 4.70 9.00
CA LEU A 81 -0.79 3.64 9.07
C LEU A 81 0.59 4.13 8.63
N ARG A 82 0.64 4.94 7.56
CA ARG A 82 1.89 5.50 7.03
C ARG A 82 2.67 6.38 8.03
N ASP A 83 1.96 7.06 8.93
CA ASP A 83 2.52 8.03 9.89
C ASP A 83 2.68 7.42 11.29
N HIS A 84 2.25 6.18 11.48
CA HIS A 84 2.27 5.52 12.79
C HIS A 84 3.71 5.31 13.29
N ALA A 85 3.97 5.60 14.57
CA ALA A 85 5.31 5.52 15.14
C ALA A 85 5.93 4.11 15.02
N LEU A 86 5.10 3.06 15.14
CA LEU A 86 5.52 1.67 14.93
C LEU A 86 6.00 1.42 13.50
N THR A 87 5.26 1.91 12.49
CA THR A 87 5.66 1.84 11.07
C THR A 87 7.05 2.44 10.90
N VAL A 88 7.26 3.66 11.39
CA VAL A 88 8.56 4.35 11.28
C VAL A 88 9.67 3.56 11.98
N ALA A 89 9.43 3.07 13.21
CA ALA A 89 10.44 2.34 13.97
C ALA A 89 10.86 1.03 13.30
N TRP A 90 9.91 0.28 12.75
CA TRP A 90 10.18 -1.01 12.09
C TRP A 90 10.89 -0.81 10.76
N PHE A 91 10.42 0.11 9.93
CA PHE A 91 11.02 0.36 8.62
C PHE A 91 12.41 1.02 8.70
N ARG A 92 12.75 1.71 9.80
CA ARG A 92 14.13 2.19 10.04
C ARG A 92 15.14 1.08 10.30
N ARG A 93 14.70 -0.10 10.74
CA ARG A 93 15.57 -1.22 11.14
C ARG A 93 15.55 -2.38 10.15
N THR A 94 14.67 -2.35 9.15
CA THR A 94 14.46 -3.49 8.26
C THR A 94 15.36 -3.44 7.03
N THR A 95 15.84 -4.62 6.63
CA THR A 95 16.42 -4.88 5.31
C THR A 95 15.42 -5.60 4.38
N HIS A 96 14.23 -5.93 4.89
CA HIS A 96 13.21 -6.73 4.21
C HIS A 96 11.84 -6.03 4.23
N ALA A 97 11.74 -4.88 3.55
CA ALA A 97 10.55 -4.03 3.51
C ALA A 97 9.23 -4.80 3.24
N ASN A 98 9.23 -5.74 2.28
CA ASN A 98 8.04 -6.51 1.95
C ASN A 98 7.57 -7.43 3.08
N ALA A 99 8.50 -8.09 3.78
CA ALA A 99 8.18 -8.96 4.91
C ALA A 99 7.70 -8.12 6.11
N THR A 100 8.42 -7.04 6.42
CA THR A 100 8.04 -6.10 7.48
C THR A 100 6.64 -5.50 7.25
N ALA A 101 6.31 -5.13 6.03
CA ALA A 101 4.97 -4.66 5.67
C ALA A 101 3.91 -5.75 5.91
N ALA A 102 4.17 -6.98 5.45
CA ALA A 102 3.25 -8.10 5.61
C ALA A 102 3.02 -8.45 7.10
N ASP A 103 4.08 -8.47 7.90
CA ASP A 103 4.02 -8.75 9.34
C ASP A 103 3.26 -7.66 10.08
N LEU A 104 3.53 -6.38 9.78
CA LEU A 104 2.81 -5.26 10.38
C LEU A 104 1.32 -5.31 10.03
N LEU A 105 0.97 -5.59 8.78
CA LEU A 105 -0.42 -5.73 8.34
C LEU A 105 -1.11 -6.93 9.00
N ALA A 106 -0.41 -8.05 9.17
CA ALA A 106 -0.94 -9.22 9.86
C ALA A 106 -1.20 -8.93 11.35
N LEU A 107 -0.27 -8.22 12.01
CA LEU A 107 -0.41 -7.79 13.40
C LEU A 107 -1.63 -6.86 13.56
N LEU A 108 -1.77 -5.84 12.72
CA LEU A 108 -2.91 -4.93 12.79
C LEU A 108 -4.25 -5.63 12.51
N ALA A 109 -4.28 -6.53 11.53
CA ALA A 109 -5.48 -7.32 11.23
C ALA A 109 -5.87 -8.23 12.41
N SER A 110 -4.90 -8.77 13.16
CA SER A 110 -5.19 -9.59 14.34
C SER A 110 -5.79 -8.79 15.50
N CYS A 111 -5.38 -7.53 15.67
CA CYS A 111 -5.98 -6.63 16.66
C CYS A 111 -7.42 -6.27 16.27
N PHE A 112 -7.68 -6.05 14.98
CA PHE A 112 -9.02 -5.72 14.48
C PHE A 112 -10.05 -6.86 14.64
N LEU A 113 -9.61 -8.12 14.65
CA LEU A 113 -10.48 -9.30 14.83
C LEU A 113 -10.77 -9.63 16.32
N SER A 114 -10.15 -8.92 17.26
CA SER A 114 -10.29 -9.18 18.70
C SER A 114 -11.32 -8.28 19.39
N ASP A 115 -11.89 -7.32 18.65
CA ASP A 115 -13.02 -6.46 19.05
C ASP A 115 -14.33 -6.94 18.41
#